data_AF-A0A673GSG8-F1
#
_entry.id   AF-A0A673GSG8-F1
#
_cell.length_a   1.000
_cell.length_b   1.000
_cell.length_c   1.000
_cell.angle_alpha   90.00
_cell.angle_beta   90.00
_cell.angle_gamma   90.00
#
_symmetry.space_group_name_H-M   'P 1'
#
loop_
_entity.id
_entity.type
_entity.pdbx_description
1 polymer ?
#
loop_
_entity_poly.entity_id
_entity_poly.type
_entity_poly.pdbx_seq_one_letter_code
_entity_poly.pdbx_strand_id
1 'polypeptide(L)'
;EAMFSADPSRFVTDPEFGYQEFARREEDHFQVFRVQDYSWEDHGFSLVNRLYSDIGHLLDERFRTVASLPFPHSPDLKRAIWNYIHCIYGIRYDDYDYGEVNRLLERGLKLYIKAVACYPDSSKTPLCPLSWAPVKASEKVHVNLLVMEARLQAELLYALRAITQYMIA
;
A
#
# COMPACT_ATOMS: atom_id res chain seq x y z
N GLU A 1 35.48 0.18 4.83
CA GLU A 1 35.11 1.50 4.26
C GLU A 1 34.01 2.08 5.12
N ALA A 2 34.15 3.33 5.57
CA ALA A 2 33.08 4.01 6.29
C ALA A 2 32.04 4.45 5.27
N MET A 3 30.88 3.79 5.24
CA MET A 3 29.72 4.29 4.50
C MET A 3 29.39 5.67 5.06
N PHE A 4 29.57 6.72 4.25
CA PHE A 4 28.97 8.02 4.53
C PHE A 4 27.45 7.82 4.49
N SER A 5 26.85 7.59 5.65
CA SER A 5 25.41 7.73 5.82
C SER A 5 25.11 9.22 5.62
N ALA A 6 24.56 9.57 4.46
CA ALA A 6 24.04 10.91 4.24
C ALA A 6 22.84 11.07 5.18
N ASP A 7 22.97 11.88 6.22
CA ASP A 7 21.90 12.16 7.18
C ASP A 7 20.73 12.87 6.47
N PRO A 8 19.57 12.20 6.31
CA PRO A 8 18.42 12.77 5.60
C PRO A 8 17.60 13.72 6.49
N SER A 9 17.91 13.83 7.79
CA SER A 9 17.12 14.62 8.75
C SER A 9 16.92 16.08 8.33
N ARG A 10 17.92 16.65 7.64
CA ARG A 10 17.88 18.01 7.08
C ARG A 10 16.84 18.22 5.98
N PHE A 11 16.26 17.15 5.42
CA PHE A 11 15.25 17.20 4.36
C PHE A 11 13.85 16.80 4.86
N VAL A 12 13.67 16.60 6.17
CA VAL A 12 12.40 16.15 6.77
C VAL A 12 11.95 17.13 7.85
N THR A 13 10.71 17.59 7.79
CA THR A 13 10.14 18.55 8.75
C THR A 13 9.81 17.91 10.10
N ASP A 14 9.26 16.69 10.08
CA ASP A 14 8.90 15.93 11.28
C ASP A 14 9.45 14.49 11.15
N PRO A 15 10.67 14.24 11.66
CA PRO A 15 11.31 12.93 11.55
C PRO A 15 10.57 11.81 12.30
N GLU A 16 9.73 12.14 13.29
CA GLU A 16 9.02 11.16 14.11
C GLU A 16 7.63 10.84 13.56
N PHE A 17 7.13 11.62 12.60
CA PHE A 17 5.91 11.30 11.88
C PHE A 17 6.02 9.96 11.17
N GLY A 18 5.06 9.08 11.43
CA GLY A 18 5.06 7.72 10.92
C GLY A 18 3.65 7.15 10.79
N TYR A 19 3.57 5.92 10.29
CA TYR A 19 2.30 5.23 10.10
C TYR A 19 1.52 5.08 11.41
N GLN A 20 0.22 5.36 11.35
CA GLN A 20 -0.73 5.16 12.45
C GLN A 20 -1.70 4.03 12.12
N GLU A 21 -2.00 3.19 13.12
CA GLU A 21 -2.71 1.93 12.91
C GLU A 21 -4.23 2.14 12.77
N PHE A 22 -4.75 2.03 11.54
CA PHE A 22 -6.18 2.19 11.23
C PHE A 22 -7.12 1.12 11.85
N ALA A 23 -6.56 0.04 12.40
CA ALA A 23 -7.32 -1.13 12.84
C ALA A 23 -7.69 -1.15 14.34
N ARG A 24 -7.29 -0.13 15.13
CA ARG A 24 -7.11 -0.34 16.58
C ARG A 24 -7.72 0.66 17.57
N ARG A 25 -8.57 1.62 17.18
CA ARG A 25 -9.21 2.48 18.19
C ARG A 25 -10.72 2.59 18.00
N GLU A 26 -11.44 2.15 19.03
CA GLU A 26 -12.87 2.40 19.24
C GLU A 26 -13.17 3.90 19.44
N GLU A 27 -12.14 4.72 19.69
CA GLU A 27 -12.26 6.14 20.06
C GLU A 27 -11.89 7.14 18.95
N ASP A 28 -11.16 6.71 17.91
CA ASP A 28 -10.89 7.55 16.75
C ASP A 28 -11.71 7.03 15.57
N HIS A 29 -12.76 7.77 15.20
CA HIS A 29 -13.52 7.56 13.97
C HIS A 29 -12.64 7.83 12.74
N PHE A 30 -11.61 7.01 12.49
CA PHE A 30 -11.07 6.92 11.15
C PHE A 30 -12.21 6.39 10.27
N GLN A 31 -12.85 7.31 9.55
CA GLN A 31 -13.86 6.95 8.57
C GLN A 31 -13.20 5.97 7.60
N VAL A 32 -13.65 4.72 7.67
CA VAL A 32 -13.29 3.69 6.72
C VAL A 32 -13.46 4.28 5.32
N PHE A 33 -12.38 4.35 4.55
CA PHE A 33 -12.46 4.79 3.18
C PHE A 33 -12.98 3.60 2.35
N ARG A 34 -14.26 3.66 1.97
CA ARG A 34 -14.83 2.71 1.02
C ARG A 34 -14.34 3.03 -0.37
N VAL A 35 -13.76 2.04 -1.04
CA VAL A 35 -13.24 2.25 -2.41
C VAL A 35 -14.34 2.69 -3.38
N GLN A 36 -15.59 2.29 -3.13
CA GLN A 36 -16.77 2.67 -3.91
C GLN A 36 -17.05 4.19 -3.87
N ASP A 37 -16.66 4.86 -2.79
CA ASP A 37 -16.86 6.31 -2.65
C ASP A 37 -15.86 7.10 -3.52
N TYR A 38 -14.67 6.51 -3.76
CA TYR A 38 -13.62 7.13 -4.58
C TYR A 38 -12.57 6.09 -5.02
N SER A 39 -12.80 5.46 -6.17
CA SER A 39 -11.91 4.46 -6.77
C SER A 39 -10.89 5.08 -7.74
N TRP A 40 -9.81 4.35 -8.04
CA TRP A 40 -8.88 4.75 -9.09
C TRP A 40 -9.56 4.76 -10.47
N GLU A 41 -10.31 3.71 -10.77
CA GLU A 41 -10.95 3.49 -12.07
C GLU A 41 -12.01 4.55 -12.39
N ASP A 42 -12.85 4.89 -11.41
CA ASP A 42 -13.97 5.82 -11.64
C ASP A 42 -13.57 7.29 -11.43
N HIS A 43 -12.60 7.57 -10.56
CA HIS A 43 -12.30 8.94 -10.14
C HIS A 43 -10.82 9.30 -10.32
N GLY A 44 -9.92 8.55 -9.68
CA GLY A 44 -8.50 8.92 -9.55
C GLY A 44 -7.80 9.09 -10.90
N PHE A 45 -7.98 8.13 -11.81
CA PHE A 45 -7.41 8.14 -13.14
C PHE A 45 -7.77 9.43 -13.92
N SER A 46 -9.08 9.72 -13.99
CA SER A 46 -9.62 10.86 -14.72
C SER A 46 -9.13 12.19 -14.14
N LEU A 47 -9.04 12.30 -12.81
CA LEU A 47 -8.53 13.50 -12.16
C LEU A 47 -7.04 13.72 -12.47
N VAL A 48 -6.22 12.68 -12.33
CA VAL A 48 -4.78 12.77 -12.63
C VAL A 48 -4.56 13.18 -14.07
N ASN A 49 -5.22 12.51 -15.02
CA ASN A 49 -5.02 12.80 -16.44
C ASN A 49 -5.49 14.21 -16.83
N ARG A 50 -6.46 14.77 -16.12
CA ARG A 50 -6.91 16.15 -16.31
C ARG A 50 -5.92 17.19 -15.76
N LEU A 51 -5.26 16.91 -14.63
CA LEU A 51 -4.32 17.84 -14.00
C LEU A 51 -2.91 17.72 -14.57
N TYR A 52 -2.50 16.51 -14.93
CA TYR A 52 -1.22 16.21 -15.55
C TYR A 52 -1.44 15.14 -16.62
N SER A 53 -1.59 15.61 -17.87
CA SER A 53 -1.83 14.76 -19.03
C SER A 53 -0.80 13.63 -19.11
N ASP A 54 -1.25 12.48 -19.56
CA ASP A 54 -0.47 11.28 -19.88
C ASP A 54 0.06 10.52 -18.64
N ILE A 55 0.23 11.19 -17.50
CA ILE A 55 0.63 10.51 -16.26
C ILE A 55 -0.45 9.56 -15.75
N GLY A 56 -1.73 9.88 -15.95
CA GLY A 56 -2.82 8.98 -15.62
C GLY A 56 -2.65 7.62 -16.30
N HIS A 57 -2.30 7.63 -17.58
CA HIS A 57 -2.07 6.41 -18.36
C HIS A 57 -0.84 5.63 -17.88
N LEU A 58 0.27 6.30 -17.59
CA LEU A 58 1.50 5.64 -17.10
C LEU A 58 1.30 5.01 -15.71
N LEU A 59 0.60 5.68 -14.80
CA LEU A 59 0.28 5.13 -13.48
C LEU A 59 -0.68 3.94 -13.60
N ASP A 60 -1.68 4.06 -14.46
CA ASP A 60 -2.65 3.00 -14.66
C ASP A 60 -2.02 1.75 -15.30
N GLU A 61 -1.14 1.94 -16.30
CA GLU A 61 -0.34 0.86 -16.86
C GLU A 61 0.55 0.20 -15.80
N ARG A 62 1.17 0.99 -14.93
CA ARG A 62 2.02 0.49 -13.84
C ARG A 62 1.23 -0.39 -12.86
N PHE A 63 0.05 0.08 -12.42
CA PHE A 63 -0.83 -0.69 -11.54
C PHE A 63 -1.32 -1.97 -12.21
N ARG A 64 -1.82 -1.88 -13.45
CA ARG A 64 -2.32 -3.03 -14.22
C ARG A 64 -1.21 -4.05 -14.52
N THR A 65 0.01 -3.60 -14.77
CA THR A 65 1.17 -4.49 -15.03
C THR A 65 1.50 -5.34 -13.81
N VAL A 66 1.60 -4.74 -12.62
CA VAL A 66 1.86 -5.49 -11.39
C VAL A 66 0.67 -6.37 -11.00
N ALA A 67 -0.56 -5.87 -11.18
CA ALA A 67 -1.78 -6.63 -10.91
C ALA A 67 -1.97 -7.81 -11.87
N SER A 68 -1.44 -7.77 -13.10
CA SER A 68 -1.52 -8.86 -14.08
C SER A 68 -0.32 -9.81 -14.06
N LEU A 69 0.78 -9.44 -13.40
CA LEU A 69 1.99 -10.23 -13.33
C LEU A 69 1.69 -11.68 -12.84
N PRO A 70 2.19 -12.72 -13.55
CA PRO A 70 2.00 -14.11 -13.15
C PRO A 70 2.62 -14.35 -11.77
N PHE A 71 1.79 -14.72 -10.80
CA PHE A 71 2.25 -15.06 -9.47
C PHE A 71 2.34 -16.60 -9.35
N PRO A 72 3.41 -17.18 -8.77
CA PRO A 72 3.57 -18.64 -8.71
C PRO A 72 2.45 -19.36 -7.93
N HIS A 73 1.75 -18.64 -7.07
CA HIS A 73 0.64 -19.13 -6.27
C HIS A 73 -0.71 -18.70 -6.88
N SER A 74 -1.82 -18.88 -6.17
CA SER A 74 -3.14 -18.53 -6.68
C SER A 74 -3.31 -17.02 -6.95
N PRO A 75 -4.12 -16.64 -7.97
CA PRO A 75 -4.55 -15.24 -8.17
C PRO A 75 -5.18 -14.63 -6.92
N ASP A 76 -5.86 -15.45 -6.12
CA ASP A 76 -6.49 -15.05 -4.87
C ASP A 76 -5.48 -14.56 -3.84
N LEU A 77 -4.28 -15.14 -3.77
CA LEU A 77 -3.23 -14.67 -2.86
C LEU A 77 -2.73 -13.28 -3.25
N LYS A 78 -2.56 -13.00 -4.54
CA LYS A 78 -2.19 -11.66 -5.02
C LYS A 78 -3.25 -10.62 -4.64
N ARG A 79 -4.53 -10.93 -4.86
CA ARG A 79 -5.65 -10.07 -4.48
C ARG A 79 -5.72 -9.86 -2.97
N ALA A 80 -5.50 -10.91 -2.18
CA ALA A 80 -5.48 -10.83 -0.72
C ALA A 80 -4.32 -9.97 -0.20
N ILE A 81 -3.14 -10.03 -0.84
CA ILE A 81 -2.01 -9.14 -0.53
C ILE A 81 -2.39 -7.68 -0.80
N TRP A 82 -2.90 -7.39 -1.99
CA TRP A 82 -3.32 -6.03 -2.39
C TRP A 82 -4.35 -5.46 -1.41
N ASN A 83 -5.42 -6.21 -1.16
CA ASN A 83 -6.51 -5.78 -0.28
C ASN A 83 -6.07 -5.68 1.19
N TYR A 84 -5.12 -6.51 1.63
CA TYR A 84 -4.51 -6.39 2.96
C TYR A 84 -3.70 -5.10 3.09
N ILE A 85 -2.93 -4.71 2.07
CA ILE A 85 -2.17 -3.44 2.06
C ILE A 85 -3.14 -2.25 2.08
N HIS A 86 -4.15 -2.24 1.21
CA HIS A 86 -5.18 -1.20 1.23
C HIS A 86 -5.89 -1.12 2.60
N CYS A 87 -6.19 -2.25 3.22
CA CYS A 87 -6.73 -2.32 4.58
C CYS A 87 -5.80 -1.71 5.63
N ILE A 88 -4.48 -1.92 5.52
CA ILE A 88 -3.49 -1.26 6.40
C ILE A 88 -3.65 0.26 6.27
N TYR A 89 -3.86 0.79 5.07
CA TYR A 89 -4.11 2.22 4.82
C TYR A 89 -5.58 2.64 5.03
N GLY A 90 -6.42 1.82 5.66
CA GLY A 90 -7.81 2.18 5.98
C GLY A 90 -8.80 2.11 4.81
N ILE A 91 -8.40 1.57 3.65
CA ILE A 91 -9.25 1.40 2.47
C ILE A 91 -9.92 0.02 2.50
N ARG A 92 -11.25 -0.02 2.28
CA ARG A 92 -12.06 -1.25 2.28
C ARG A 92 -12.77 -1.45 0.93
N TYR A 93 -12.81 -2.71 0.50
CA TYR A 93 -13.60 -3.20 -0.62
C TYR A 93 -14.85 -3.91 -0.07
N ASP A 94 -16.03 -3.31 -0.21
CA ASP A 94 -17.28 -3.87 0.33
C ASP A 94 -17.67 -5.24 -0.26
N ASP A 95 -17.21 -5.56 -1.47
CA ASP A 95 -17.45 -6.82 -2.17
C ASP A 95 -16.40 -7.92 -1.86
N TYR A 96 -15.45 -7.63 -0.96
CA TYR A 96 -14.35 -8.54 -0.64
C TYR A 96 -14.48 -9.19 0.75
N ASP A 97 -14.44 -10.53 0.82
CA ASP A 97 -14.37 -11.27 2.08
C ASP A 97 -12.97 -11.15 2.71
N TYR A 98 -12.79 -10.23 3.66
CA TYR A 98 -11.54 -10.08 4.41
C TYR A 98 -11.17 -11.30 5.28
N GLY A 99 -12.08 -12.27 5.45
CA GLY A 99 -11.74 -13.60 5.95
C GLY A 99 -10.72 -14.33 5.07
N GLU A 100 -10.71 -14.08 3.76
CA GLU A 100 -9.69 -14.60 2.83
C GLU A 100 -8.28 -14.17 3.21
N VAL A 101 -8.08 -12.93 3.69
CA VAL A 101 -6.76 -12.46 4.13
C VAL A 101 -6.24 -13.29 5.30
N ASN A 102 -7.12 -13.77 6.18
CA ASN A 102 -6.74 -14.65 7.28
C ASN A 102 -6.44 -16.09 6.85
N ARG A 103 -7.11 -16.56 5.79
CA ARG A 103 -6.91 -17.90 5.24
C ARG A 103 -5.66 -17.99 4.34
N LEU A 104 -5.40 -16.95 3.54
CA LEU A 104 -4.38 -16.96 2.48
C LEU A 104 -3.03 -16.40 2.92
N LEU A 105 -3.00 -15.38 3.79
CA LEU A 105 -1.75 -14.77 4.25
C LEU A 105 -1.35 -15.31 5.62
N GLU A 106 -0.26 -16.07 5.64
CA GLU A 106 0.38 -16.49 6.88
C GLU A 106 0.80 -15.30 7.75
N ARG A 107 0.89 -15.54 9.07
CA ARG A 107 1.26 -14.49 10.03
C ARG A 107 2.60 -13.83 9.72
N GLY A 108 3.61 -14.61 9.30
CA GLY A 108 4.93 -14.09 8.94
C GLY A 108 4.85 -13.14 7.74
N LEU A 109 4.10 -13.51 6.71
CA LEU A 109 3.86 -12.68 5.54
C LEU A 109 3.15 -11.37 5.89
N LYS A 110 2.12 -11.42 6.75
CA LYS A 110 1.41 -10.22 7.22
C LYS A 110 2.31 -9.22 7.94
N LEU A 111 3.20 -9.73 8.80
CA LEU A 111 4.18 -8.92 9.53
C LEU A 111 5.19 -8.32 8.55
N TYR A 112 5.69 -9.12 7.60
CA TYR A 112 6.61 -8.65 6.57
C TYR A 112 6.00 -7.54 5.70
N ILE A 113 4.82 -7.76 5.12
CA ILE A 113 4.12 -6.75 4.30
C ILE A 113 3.94 -5.46 5.10
N LYS A 114 3.48 -5.55 6.35
CA LYS A 114 3.26 -4.37 7.18
C LYS A 114 4.56 -3.64 7.52
N ALA A 115 5.63 -4.37 7.81
CA ALA A 115 6.94 -3.78 8.05
C ALA A 115 7.43 -3.01 6.81
N VAL A 116 7.42 -3.63 5.63
CA VAL A 116 7.90 -2.97 4.39
C VAL A 116 6.96 -1.84 3.95
N ALA A 117 5.65 -1.99 4.10
CA ALA A 117 4.69 -0.97 3.70
C ALA A 117 4.72 0.27 4.60
N CYS A 118 4.88 0.10 5.92
CA CYS A 118 4.72 1.17 6.91
C CYS A 118 6.02 1.64 7.56
N TYR A 119 7.02 0.76 7.66
CA TYR A 119 8.28 0.98 8.39
C TYR A 119 9.49 0.44 7.59
N PRO A 120 9.72 0.92 6.35
CA PRO A 120 10.78 0.39 5.49
C PRO A 120 12.19 0.69 6.02
N ASP A 121 12.36 1.64 6.93
CA ASP A 121 13.65 1.97 7.51
C ASP A 121 14.06 0.97 8.61
N SER A 122 15.16 0.26 8.33
CA SER A 122 15.83 -0.65 9.25
C SER A 122 16.28 -0.02 10.57
N SER A 123 16.42 1.32 10.63
CA SER A 123 16.91 2.04 11.81
C SER A 123 15.88 2.14 12.95
N LYS A 124 14.58 2.12 12.62
CA LYS A 124 13.50 2.35 13.60
C LYS A 124 12.89 1.07 14.16
N THR A 125 13.10 -0.07 13.50
CA THR A 125 12.61 -1.36 14.02
C THR A 125 13.42 -2.55 13.49
N PRO A 126 14.12 -3.35 14.33
CA PRO A 126 14.68 -4.63 13.93
C PRO A 126 13.61 -5.75 13.85
N LEU A 127 12.34 -5.37 13.63
CA LEU A 127 11.24 -6.31 13.43
C LEU A 127 11.12 -6.64 11.93
N CYS A 128 12.14 -7.30 11.39
CA CYS A 128 11.86 -8.39 10.46
C CYS A 128 11.75 -9.68 11.30
N PRO A 129 10.65 -9.90 12.06
CA PRO A 129 10.52 -11.16 12.77
C PRO A 129 10.15 -12.21 11.74
N LEU A 130 10.89 -13.31 11.82
CA LEU A 130 10.64 -14.57 11.15
C LEU A 130 11.03 -14.53 9.67
N SER A 131 12.22 -15.09 9.43
CA SER A 131 12.48 -15.98 8.29
C SER A 131 11.15 -16.47 7.71
N TRP A 132 10.67 -15.79 6.67
CA TRP A 132 9.76 -16.43 5.74
C TRP A 132 10.59 -17.58 5.17
N ALA A 133 10.39 -18.77 5.76
CA ALA A 133 10.99 -20.05 5.38
C ALA A 133 10.97 -20.22 3.86
N PRO A 134 11.91 -20.98 3.28
CA PRO A 134 12.71 -20.61 2.11
C PRO A 134 11.87 -20.24 0.87
N VAL A 135 11.22 -19.08 0.90
CA VAL A 135 10.52 -18.54 -0.24
C VAL A 135 11.55 -17.96 -1.18
N LYS A 136 11.42 -18.35 -2.45
CA LYS A 136 12.34 -17.97 -3.52
C LYS A 136 12.47 -16.45 -3.53
N ALA A 137 13.68 -15.96 -3.79
CA ALA A 137 13.93 -14.52 -3.89
C ALA A 137 12.98 -13.84 -4.88
N SER A 138 12.63 -14.53 -5.98
CA SER A 138 11.66 -14.06 -6.97
C SER A 138 10.26 -13.78 -6.38
N GLU A 139 9.76 -14.63 -5.48
CA GLU A 139 8.46 -14.47 -4.83
C GLU A 139 8.49 -13.29 -3.86
N LYS A 140 9.59 -13.10 -3.12
CA LYS A 140 9.78 -11.91 -2.28
C LYS A 140 9.75 -10.63 -3.11
N VAL A 141 10.42 -10.62 -4.26
CA VAL A 141 10.39 -9.46 -5.18
C VAL A 141 8.97 -9.20 -5.67
N HIS A 142 8.19 -10.22 -6.05
CA HIS A 142 6.80 -10.06 -6.46
C HIS A 142 5.94 -9.43 -5.34
N VAL A 143 6.11 -9.88 -4.09
CA VAL A 143 5.41 -9.27 -2.95
C VAL A 143 5.81 -7.80 -2.78
N ASN A 144 7.08 -7.46 -2.96
CA ASN A 144 7.53 -6.06 -2.89
C ASN A 144 6.95 -5.19 -4.01
N LEU A 145 6.82 -5.72 -5.23
CA LEU A 145 6.13 -5.01 -6.31
C LEU A 145 4.67 -4.70 -5.92
N LEU A 146 3.95 -5.69 -5.39
CA LEU A 146 2.59 -5.48 -4.89
C LEU A 146 2.53 -4.46 -3.75
N VAL A 147 3.48 -4.50 -2.81
CA VAL A 147 3.58 -3.52 -1.72
C VAL A 147 3.79 -2.11 -2.25
N MET A 148 4.72 -1.91 -3.17
CA MET A 148 5.01 -0.58 -3.73
C MET A 148 3.81 -0.01 -4.48
N GLU A 149 3.16 -0.79 -5.34
CA GLU A 149 2.04 -0.30 -6.15
C GLU A 149 0.76 -0.10 -5.35
N ALA A 150 0.39 -1.04 -4.47
CA ALA A 150 -0.80 -0.90 -3.64
C ALA A 150 -0.65 0.26 -2.64
N ARG A 151 0.56 0.46 -2.09
CA ARG A 151 0.85 1.63 -1.24
C ARG A 151 0.70 2.94 -2.01
N LEU A 152 1.33 3.04 -3.19
CA LEU A 152 1.27 4.23 -4.02
C LEU A 152 -0.18 4.56 -4.42
N GLN A 153 -0.95 3.55 -4.83
CA GLN A 153 -2.35 3.72 -5.19
C GLN A 153 -3.18 4.24 -3.99
N ALA A 154 -3.01 3.65 -2.81
CA ALA A 154 -3.73 4.09 -1.60
C ALA A 154 -3.41 5.55 -1.24
N GLU A 155 -2.12 5.92 -1.20
CA GLU A 155 -1.68 7.29 -0.90
C GLU A 155 -2.21 8.30 -1.93
N LEU A 156 -2.18 7.95 -3.22
CA LEU A 156 -2.74 8.76 -4.29
C LEU A 156 -4.26 8.95 -4.14
N LEU A 157 -5.01 7.89 -3.82
CA LEU A 157 -6.47 7.99 -3.67
C LEU A 157 -6.86 8.98 -2.56
N TYR A 158 -6.17 8.97 -1.42
CA TYR A 158 -6.40 9.96 -0.37
C TYR A 158 -6.12 11.39 -0.84
N ALA A 159 -4.97 11.63 -1.49
CA ALA A 159 -4.60 12.94 -1.98
C ALA A 159 -5.58 13.46 -3.06
N LEU A 160 -5.93 12.60 -4.01
CA LEU A 160 -6.83 12.92 -5.11
C LEU A 160 -8.27 13.17 -4.62
N ARG A 161 -8.75 12.37 -3.67
CA ARG A 161 -10.05 12.60 -3.02
C ARG A 161 -10.09 13.97 -2.34
N ALA A 162 -9.03 14.36 -1.63
CA ALA A 162 -8.93 15.67 -1.00
C ALA A 162 -8.94 16.81 -2.04
N ILE A 163 -8.23 16.65 -3.16
CA ILE A 163 -8.26 17.61 -4.28
C ILE A 163 -9.68 17.71 -4.85
N THR A 164 -10.35 16.59 -5.11
CA THR A 164 -11.73 16.58 -5.61
C THR A 164 -12.67 17.32 -4.66
N GLN A 165 -12.57 17.08 -3.35
CA GLN A 165 -13.37 17.78 -2.34
C GLN A 165 -13.11 19.29 -2.36
N TYR A 166 -11.86 19.72 -2.47
CA TYR A 166 -11.51 21.13 -2.60
C TYR A 166 -12.05 21.78 -3.87
N MET A 167 -12.08 21.04 -5.00
CA MET A 167 -12.58 21.57 -6.28
C MET A 167 -14.11 21.70 -6.34
N ILE A 168 -14.83 20.99 -5.47
CA ILE A 168 -16.30 20.99 -5.42
C ILE A 168 -16.83 21.92 -4.31
N ALA A 169 -15.99 22.23 -3.30
CA ALA A 169 -16.27 23.21 -2.25
C ALA A 169 -16.29 24.65 -2.79
#